data_AF-A0A8S9C1X9-F1
#
_entry.id   AF-A0A8S9C1X9-F1
#
_cell.length_a   1.000
_cell.length_b   1.000
_cell.length_c   1.000
_cell.angle_alpha   90.00
_cell.angle_beta   90.00
_cell.angle_gamma   90.00
#
_symmetry.space_group_name_H-M   'P 1'
#
loop_
_entity.id
_entity.type
_entity.pdbx_description
1 polymer ?
#
loop_
_entity_poly.entity_id
_entity_poly.type
_entity_poly.pdbx_seq_one_letter_code
_entity_poly.pdbx_strand_id
1 'polypeptide(L)'
;MLEGSRFREGKELKEHGSVKIELSDPEDDPTAMMIILGILYGDDVQVPIELDLPTLCKVAVLADKYQWHALVTPHVISWFDIFANSHGLPTVFNTNLLMCLWIAWLFRMKDHFKSLSRVAQEDACTSIDLTDESIRLPASILKAINEQRDVAFQKIEQVIHEFKETLLDGEKQKDSTLPEQKMVKYMVFGHAIFYSQDLELGEFSRPNHAGSSIRLLRSRISLFQSVEGFNIQSSKGTNRHVAIGGSWDLRTELQKAISDLKIDEWGLDYDDFKQSFADGRSDA
;
A
#
# COMPACT_ATOMS: atom_id res chain seq x y z
N MET A 1 45.19 3.17 -18.39
CA MET A 1 45.51 2.00 -17.54
C MET A 1 46.34 2.52 -16.36
N LEU A 2 46.15 2.00 -15.14
CA LEU A 2 46.70 2.52 -13.88
C LEU A 2 48.25 2.42 -13.79
N GLU A 3 49.00 3.08 -14.68
CA GLU A 3 50.46 3.01 -14.73
C GLU A 3 51.15 4.09 -13.86
N GLY A 4 50.38 4.96 -13.21
CA GLY A 4 50.91 6.05 -12.39
C GLY A 4 51.15 5.63 -10.95
N SER A 5 52.35 5.92 -10.42
CA SER A 5 52.77 5.78 -9.02
C SER A 5 52.00 6.63 -7.99
N ARG A 6 50.81 7.12 -8.35
CA ARG A 6 49.97 8.03 -7.55
C ARG A 6 48.82 7.32 -6.85
N PHE A 7 48.35 6.18 -7.37
CA PHE A 7 47.27 5.41 -6.75
C PHE A 7 47.85 4.32 -5.85
N ARG A 8 47.36 4.22 -4.61
CA ARG A 8 47.77 3.18 -3.67
C ARG A 8 47.48 1.80 -4.24
N GLU A 9 46.29 1.66 -4.82
CA GLU A 9 45.77 0.46 -5.46
C GLU A 9 46.67 0.06 -6.64
N GLY A 10 47.09 1.02 -7.47
CA GLY A 10 48.01 0.76 -8.58
C GLY A 10 49.40 0.29 -8.13
N LYS A 11 49.90 0.79 -6.98
CA LYS A 11 51.15 0.31 -6.38
C LYS A 11 51.01 -1.10 -5.84
N GLU A 12 49.96 -1.36 -5.07
CA GLU A 12 49.69 -2.66 -4.48
C GLU A 12 49.52 -3.74 -5.57
N LEU A 13 48.80 -3.42 -6.66
CA LEU A 13 48.63 -4.32 -7.81
C LEU A 13 49.98 -4.68 -8.43
N LYS A 14 50.86 -3.69 -8.58
CA LYS A 14 52.18 -3.87 -9.18
C LYS A 14 53.12 -4.67 -8.29
N GLU A 15 53.02 -4.51 -6.97
CA GLU A 15 53.88 -5.16 -5.99
C GLU A 15 53.45 -6.60 -5.69
N HIS A 16 52.14 -6.85 -5.55
CA HIS A 16 51.61 -8.13 -5.06
C HIS A 16 50.87 -8.93 -6.14
N GLY A 17 50.67 -8.38 -7.34
CA GLY A 17 49.91 -9.00 -8.43
C GLY A 17 48.39 -9.01 -8.22
N SER A 18 47.91 -8.48 -7.08
CA SER A 18 46.50 -8.34 -6.73
C SER A 18 46.31 -7.12 -5.84
N VAL A 19 45.08 -6.62 -5.74
CA VAL A 19 44.69 -5.52 -4.83
C VAL A 19 43.46 -5.96 -4.08
N LYS A 20 43.44 -5.73 -2.77
CA LYS A 20 42.22 -5.89 -1.98
C LYS A 20 41.50 -4.56 -1.87
N ILE A 21 40.36 -4.43 -2.55
CA ILE A 21 39.46 -3.29 -2.37
C ILE A 21 38.48 -3.66 -1.26
N GLU A 22 38.56 -2.97 -0.14
CA GLU A 22 37.66 -3.21 0.99
C GLU A 22 36.33 -2.48 0.77
N LEU A 23 35.28 -3.26 0.54
CA LEU A 23 33.89 -2.80 0.59
C LEU A 23 33.55 -2.51 2.05
N SER A 24 33.75 -1.26 2.47
CA SER A 24 33.71 -0.87 3.88
C SER A 24 32.30 -0.62 4.40
N ASP A 25 31.30 -0.58 3.51
CA ASP A 25 29.91 -0.35 3.86
C ASP A 25 29.19 -1.69 4.10
N PRO A 26 28.47 -1.87 5.21
CA PRO A 26 27.63 -3.05 5.44
C PRO A 26 26.63 -3.37 4.32
N GLU A 27 26.21 -2.37 3.53
CA GLU A 27 25.30 -2.56 2.40
C GLU A 27 25.98 -3.15 1.15
N ASP A 28 27.32 -3.17 1.10
CA ASP A 28 28.08 -3.72 -0.01
C ASP A 28 28.11 -5.26 0.02
N ASP A 29 26.98 -5.89 -0.34
CA ASP A 29 26.87 -7.34 -0.39
C ASP A 29 27.80 -7.94 -1.47
N PRO A 30 28.75 -8.83 -1.11
CA PRO A 30 29.72 -9.38 -2.06
C PRO A 30 29.09 -10.17 -3.20
N THR A 31 27.99 -10.90 -2.93
CA THR A 31 27.31 -11.70 -3.95
C THR A 31 26.63 -10.80 -4.97
N ALA A 32 25.91 -9.77 -4.51
CA ALA A 32 25.29 -8.78 -5.38
C ALA A 32 26.34 -8.00 -6.19
N MET A 33 27.48 -7.66 -5.58
CA MET A 33 28.60 -7.01 -6.27
C MET A 33 29.16 -7.90 -7.39
N MET A 34 29.36 -9.20 -7.12
CA MET A 34 29.83 -10.15 -8.13
C MET A 34 28.87 -10.25 -9.32
N ILE A 35 27.56 -10.27 -9.07
CA ILE A 35 26.54 -10.28 -10.14
C ILE A 35 26.67 -9.03 -11.02
N ILE A 36 26.78 -7.84 -10.42
CA ILE A 36 26.91 -6.59 -11.18
C ILE A 36 28.23 -6.53 -11.96
N LEU A 37 29.33 -6.99 -11.36
CA LEU A 37 30.62 -7.11 -12.07
C LEU A 37 30.51 -8.10 -13.23
N GLY A 38 29.79 -9.21 -13.07
CA GLY A 38 29.49 -10.15 -14.15
C GLY A 38 28.80 -9.45 -15.33
N ILE A 39 27.79 -8.62 -15.05
CA ILE A 39 27.13 -7.80 -16.07
C ILE A 39 28.13 -6.83 -16.75
N LEU A 40 28.96 -6.14 -15.97
CA LEU A 40 29.95 -5.18 -16.47
C LEU A 40 30.97 -5.82 -17.42
N TYR A 41 31.43 -7.02 -17.11
CA TYR A 41 32.45 -7.73 -17.90
C TYR A 41 31.86 -8.61 -19.01
N GLY A 42 30.52 -8.73 -19.09
CA GLY A 42 29.86 -9.64 -20.03
C GLY A 42 30.13 -11.12 -19.73
N ASP A 43 30.30 -11.46 -18.45
CA ASP A 43 30.49 -12.83 -17.99
C ASP A 43 29.14 -13.46 -17.66
N ASP A 44 28.52 -14.08 -18.68
CA ASP A 44 27.21 -14.73 -18.56
C ASP A 44 27.18 -15.87 -17.52
N VAL A 45 28.34 -16.42 -17.12
CA VAL A 45 28.40 -17.48 -16.08
C VAL A 45 28.10 -16.91 -14.69
N GLN A 46 28.43 -15.63 -14.47
CA GLN A 46 28.26 -14.95 -13.19
C GLN A 46 26.90 -14.25 -13.05
N VAL A 47 26.14 -14.12 -14.15
CA VAL A 47 24.84 -13.46 -14.17
C VAL A 47 23.74 -14.53 -14.10
N PRO A 48 23.04 -14.68 -12.95
CA PRO A 48 22.01 -15.70 -12.79
C PRO A 48 20.82 -15.46 -13.74
N ILE A 49 20.10 -16.54 -14.06
CA ILE A 49 18.85 -16.44 -14.84
C ILE A 49 17.70 -15.92 -13.97
N GLU A 50 17.69 -16.28 -12.69
CA GLU A 50 16.69 -15.87 -11.71
C GLU A 50 17.36 -15.48 -10.39
N LEU A 51 16.72 -14.58 -9.65
CA LEU A 51 17.14 -14.17 -8.31
C LEU A 51 15.96 -14.26 -7.35
N ASP A 52 16.25 -14.62 -6.10
CA ASP A 52 15.30 -14.41 -5.02
C ASP A 52 15.16 -12.90 -4.71
N LEU A 53 14.02 -12.53 -4.10
CA LEU A 53 13.73 -11.14 -3.79
C LEU A 53 14.79 -10.47 -2.89
N PRO A 54 15.33 -11.12 -1.84
CA PRO A 54 16.40 -10.53 -1.03
C PRO A 54 17.67 -10.21 -1.82
N THR A 55 18.12 -11.11 -2.71
CA THR A 55 19.31 -10.87 -3.55
C THR A 55 19.04 -9.80 -4.60
N LEU A 56 17.86 -9.82 -5.22
CA LEU A 56 17.44 -8.77 -6.15
C LEU A 56 17.42 -7.38 -5.48
N CYS A 57 16.94 -7.30 -4.24
CA CYS A 57 16.95 -6.08 -3.44
C CYS A 57 18.38 -5.59 -3.17
N LYS A 58 19.31 -6.48 -2.83
CA LYS A 58 20.73 -6.13 -2.65
C LYS A 58 21.37 -5.61 -3.94
N VAL A 59 21.09 -6.25 -5.08
CA VAL A 59 21.53 -5.77 -6.40
C VAL A 59 20.97 -4.37 -6.68
N ALA A 60 19.69 -4.13 -6.37
CA ALA A 60 19.05 -2.83 -6.48
C ALA A 60 19.73 -1.76 -5.60
N VAL A 61 20.10 -2.10 -4.35
CA VAL A 61 20.83 -1.20 -3.43
C VAL A 61 22.16 -0.78 -4.03
N LEU A 62 22.95 -1.73 -4.53
CA LEU A 62 24.24 -1.42 -5.15
C LEU A 62 24.06 -0.60 -6.43
N ALA A 63 23.08 -0.94 -7.26
CA ALA A 63 22.79 -0.17 -8.46
C ALA A 63 22.45 1.29 -8.14
N ASP A 64 21.69 1.54 -7.07
CA ASP A 64 21.36 2.89 -6.63
C ASP A 64 22.57 3.63 -6.06
N LYS A 65 23.28 3.00 -5.11
CA LYS A 65 24.44 3.55 -4.44
C LYS A 65 25.58 3.93 -5.41
N TYR A 66 25.88 3.07 -6.37
CA TYR A 66 26.96 3.26 -7.33
C TYR A 66 26.50 3.88 -8.67
N GLN A 67 25.22 4.26 -8.78
CA GLN A 67 24.63 4.88 -9.97
C GLN A 67 24.76 4.01 -11.24
N TRP A 68 24.57 2.70 -11.09
CA TRP A 68 24.65 1.72 -12.18
C TRP A 68 23.28 1.33 -12.74
N HIS A 69 22.24 2.14 -12.54
CA HIS A 69 20.88 1.86 -12.97
C HIS A 69 20.81 1.44 -14.44
N ALA A 70 21.41 2.20 -15.36
CA ALA A 70 21.32 1.94 -16.80
C ALA A 70 21.87 0.56 -17.20
N LEU A 71 22.94 0.12 -16.54
CA LEU A 71 23.56 -1.18 -16.79
C LEU A 71 22.69 -2.33 -16.25
N VAL A 72 22.17 -2.16 -15.03
CA VAL A 72 21.54 -3.24 -14.27
C VAL A 72 20.04 -3.38 -14.58
N THR A 73 19.40 -2.32 -15.08
CA THR A 73 17.95 -2.26 -15.36
C THR A 73 17.43 -3.43 -16.19
N PRO A 74 18.03 -3.80 -17.34
CA PRO A 74 17.50 -4.90 -18.17
C PRO A 74 17.45 -6.23 -17.42
N HIS A 75 18.47 -6.50 -16.60
CA HIS A 75 18.55 -7.71 -15.79
C HIS A 75 17.56 -7.69 -14.64
N VAL A 76 17.44 -6.57 -13.92
CA VAL A 76 16.49 -6.43 -12.82
C VAL A 76 15.06 -6.59 -13.28
N ILE A 77 14.67 -5.99 -14.41
CA ILE A 77 13.33 -6.16 -14.97
C ILE A 77 13.08 -7.65 -15.28
N SER A 78 14.03 -8.31 -15.95
CA SER A 78 13.91 -9.74 -16.26
C SER A 78 13.79 -10.61 -15.00
N TRP A 79 14.63 -10.40 -13.99
CA TRP A 79 14.58 -11.16 -12.73
C TRP A 79 13.29 -10.90 -11.95
N PHE A 80 12.84 -9.65 -11.91
CA PHE A 80 11.61 -9.28 -11.24
C PHE A 80 10.40 -9.92 -11.92
N ASP A 81 10.34 -9.92 -13.26
CA ASP A 81 9.26 -10.55 -14.01
C ASP A 81 9.25 -12.07 -13.81
N ILE A 82 10.43 -12.72 -13.82
CA ILE A 82 10.54 -14.15 -13.51
C ILE A 82 10.05 -14.43 -12.08
N PHE A 83 10.49 -13.63 -11.10
CA PHE A 83 10.04 -13.75 -9.71
C PHE A 83 8.52 -13.58 -9.60
N ALA A 84 7.96 -12.55 -10.23
CA ALA A 84 6.53 -12.27 -10.22
C ALA A 84 5.70 -13.38 -10.86
N ASN A 85 6.19 -13.99 -11.95
CA ASN A 85 5.52 -15.09 -12.62
C ASN A 85 5.61 -16.41 -11.82
N SER A 86 6.74 -16.69 -11.19
CA SER A 86 6.98 -17.94 -10.46
C SER A 86 6.34 -17.97 -9.07
N HIS A 87 6.33 -16.83 -8.37
CA HIS A 87 5.88 -16.74 -6.97
C HIS A 87 4.64 -15.87 -6.76
N GLY A 88 4.23 -15.12 -7.78
CA GLY A 88 3.19 -14.10 -7.65
C GLY A 88 3.71 -12.81 -7.02
N LEU A 89 3.10 -11.68 -7.36
CA LEU A 89 3.35 -10.42 -6.67
C LEU A 89 2.79 -10.47 -5.23
N PRO A 90 3.44 -9.79 -4.27
CA PRO A 90 2.91 -9.70 -2.91
C PRO A 90 1.50 -9.10 -2.91
N THR A 91 0.57 -9.81 -2.27
CA THR A 91 -0.83 -9.39 -2.12
C THR A 91 -1.16 -8.94 -0.71
N VAL A 92 -0.19 -8.92 0.20
CA VAL A 92 -0.34 -8.51 1.60
C VAL A 92 0.70 -7.44 1.94
N PHE A 93 0.34 -6.52 2.83
CA PHE A 93 1.25 -5.50 3.30
C PHE A 93 2.28 -6.08 4.26
N ASN A 94 3.52 -6.20 3.80
CA ASN A 94 4.66 -6.68 4.57
C ASN A 94 5.97 -6.12 3.99
N THR A 95 7.10 -6.52 4.58
CA THR A 95 8.44 -6.11 4.13
C THR A 95 8.70 -6.50 2.67
N ASN A 96 8.23 -7.66 2.21
CA ASN A 96 8.42 -8.09 0.82
C ASN A 96 7.67 -7.18 -0.17
N LEU A 97 6.45 -6.76 0.17
CA LEU A 97 5.71 -5.78 -0.64
C LEU A 97 6.47 -4.47 -0.74
N LEU A 98 7.01 -3.96 0.37
CA LEU A 98 7.80 -2.71 0.39
C LEU A 98 9.08 -2.83 -0.44
N MET A 99 9.78 -3.98 -0.36
CA MET A 99 10.95 -4.26 -1.20
C MET A 99 10.58 -4.29 -2.69
N CYS A 100 9.53 -5.01 -3.07
CA CYS A 100 9.07 -5.06 -4.46
C CYS A 100 8.65 -3.68 -4.97
N LEU A 101 7.92 -2.91 -4.14
CA LEU A 101 7.47 -1.58 -4.49
C LEU A 101 8.64 -0.62 -4.70
N TRP A 102 9.66 -0.71 -3.84
CA TRP A 102 10.89 0.05 -3.98
C TRP A 102 11.67 -0.29 -5.25
N ILE A 103 11.85 -1.59 -5.55
CA ILE A 103 12.52 -2.04 -6.79
C ILE A 103 11.74 -1.53 -8.02
N ALA A 104 10.42 -1.71 -8.04
CA ALA A 104 9.57 -1.27 -9.14
C ALA A 104 9.66 0.25 -9.36
N TRP A 105 9.72 1.03 -8.28
CA TRP A 105 9.92 2.47 -8.35
C TRP A 105 11.33 2.83 -8.86
N LEU A 106 12.37 2.24 -8.28
CA LEU A 106 13.77 2.53 -8.62
C LEU A 106 14.07 2.27 -10.10
N PHE A 107 13.54 1.17 -10.65
CA PHE A 107 13.76 0.76 -12.04
C PHE A 107 12.65 1.16 -13.00
N ARG A 108 11.76 2.08 -12.61
CA ARG A 108 10.71 2.67 -13.46
C ARG A 108 9.71 1.66 -14.04
N MET A 109 9.40 0.61 -13.28
CA MET A 109 8.45 -0.44 -13.65
C MET A 109 7.01 0.00 -13.35
N LYS A 110 6.48 0.90 -14.18
CA LYS A 110 5.22 1.64 -13.92
C LYS A 110 4.03 0.77 -13.50
N ASP A 111 3.76 -0.31 -14.24
CA ASP A 111 2.60 -1.16 -13.98
C ASP A 111 2.73 -1.92 -12.64
N HIS A 112 3.93 -2.44 -12.37
CA HIS A 112 4.26 -3.09 -11.10
C HIS A 112 4.17 -2.10 -9.94
N PHE A 113 4.71 -0.89 -10.10
CA PHE A 113 4.65 0.17 -9.09
C PHE A 113 3.20 0.53 -8.73
N LYS A 114 2.35 0.74 -9.74
CA LYS A 114 0.93 1.03 -9.53
C LYS A 114 0.21 -0.12 -8.82
N SER A 115 0.43 -1.36 -9.26
CA SER A 115 -0.22 -2.53 -8.65
C SER A 115 0.23 -2.76 -7.20
N LEU A 116 1.52 -2.63 -6.90
CA LEU A 116 2.07 -2.87 -5.56
C LEU A 116 1.66 -1.76 -4.58
N SER A 117 1.67 -0.49 -5.03
CA SER A 117 1.22 0.64 -4.20
C SER A 117 -0.28 0.55 -3.90
N ARG A 118 -1.10 0.05 -4.84
CA ARG A 118 -2.50 -0.27 -4.59
C ARG A 118 -2.67 -1.27 -3.46
N VAL A 119 -1.90 -2.37 -3.46
CA VAL A 119 -1.93 -3.37 -2.37
C VAL A 119 -1.58 -2.71 -1.04
N ALA A 120 -0.58 -1.81 -1.02
CA ALA A 120 -0.20 -1.10 0.20
C ALA A 120 -1.31 -0.18 0.72
N GLN A 121 -1.99 0.54 -0.17
CA GLN A 121 -3.15 1.37 0.17
C GLN A 121 -4.31 0.51 0.73
N GLU A 122 -4.60 -0.64 0.11
CA GLU A 122 -5.70 -1.51 0.54
C GLU A 122 -5.44 -2.22 1.87
N ASP A 123 -4.22 -2.71 2.08
CA ASP A 123 -3.97 -3.74 3.09
C ASP A 123 -3.15 -3.30 4.31
N ALA A 124 -2.43 -2.17 4.26
CA ALA A 124 -1.73 -1.73 5.46
C ALA A 124 -2.72 -1.67 6.65
N CYS A 125 -2.29 -2.08 7.84
CA CYS A 125 -3.15 -2.07 9.03
C CYS A 125 -2.85 -0.88 9.94
N THR A 126 -1.96 0.01 9.52
CA THR A 126 -1.55 1.21 10.26
C THR A 126 -0.96 2.19 9.26
N SER A 127 -0.89 3.47 9.63
CA SER A 127 -0.05 4.43 8.93
C SER A 127 1.39 3.93 8.88
N ILE A 128 2.01 4.01 7.70
CA ILE A 128 3.42 3.71 7.50
C ILE A 128 4.24 4.84 8.11
N ASP A 129 5.24 4.51 8.93
CA ASP A 129 6.13 5.49 9.53
C ASP A 129 7.07 6.09 8.46
N LEU A 130 7.02 7.41 8.32
CA LEU A 130 7.85 8.15 7.36
C LEU A 130 9.31 8.27 7.80
N THR A 131 9.60 7.95 9.07
CA THR A 131 10.93 8.04 9.69
C THR A 131 11.60 6.68 9.85
N ASP A 132 10.95 5.60 9.43
CA ASP A 132 11.51 4.25 9.48
C ASP A 132 12.63 4.11 8.44
N GLU A 133 13.88 4.19 8.92
CA GLU A 133 15.09 4.07 8.11
C GLU A 133 15.24 2.69 7.43
N SER A 134 14.48 1.67 7.87
CA SER A 134 14.47 0.37 7.19
C SER A 134 13.72 0.40 5.85
N ILE A 135 12.87 1.41 5.64
CA ILE A 135 12.08 1.58 4.42
C ILE A 135 12.82 2.47 3.44
N ARG A 136 13.22 1.90 2.29
CA ARG A 136 13.99 2.60 1.24
C ARG A 136 13.15 3.48 0.30
N LEU A 137 11.82 3.45 0.43
CA LEU A 137 10.93 4.26 -0.38
C LEU A 137 11.00 5.73 0.03
N PRO A 138 10.93 6.68 -0.93
CA PRO A 138 10.75 8.09 -0.62
C PRO A 138 9.57 8.35 0.30
N ALA A 139 9.76 9.26 1.26
CA ALA A 139 8.70 9.68 2.17
C ALA A 139 7.46 10.22 1.45
N SER A 140 7.60 10.81 0.25
CA SER A 140 6.47 11.26 -0.57
C SER A 140 5.55 10.12 -1.00
N ILE A 141 6.11 8.95 -1.34
CA ILE A 141 5.35 7.76 -1.72
C ILE A 141 4.62 7.19 -0.51
N LEU A 142 5.34 7.05 0.62
CA LEU A 142 4.74 6.56 1.87
C LEU A 142 3.61 7.48 2.34
N LYS A 143 3.80 8.80 2.25
CA LYS A 143 2.79 9.80 2.56
C LYS A 143 1.56 9.65 1.66
N ALA A 144 1.74 9.49 0.34
CA ALA A 144 0.63 9.31 -0.58
C ALA A 144 -0.16 8.01 -0.33
N ILE A 145 0.52 6.93 0.10
CA ILE A 145 -0.16 5.70 0.53
C ILE A 145 -1.02 5.96 1.78
N ASN A 146 -0.46 6.62 2.78
CA ASN A 146 -1.19 6.97 4.01
C ASN A 146 -2.37 7.92 3.73
N GLU A 147 -2.17 8.96 2.92
CA GLU A 147 -3.23 9.92 2.57
C GLU A 147 -4.39 9.26 1.84
N GLN A 148 -4.12 8.35 0.90
CA GLN A 148 -5.19 7.60 0.22
C GLN A 148 -6.00 6.74 1.21
N ARG A 149 -5.33 6.15 2.21
CA ARG A 149 -5.98 5.38 3.27
C ARG A 149 -6.86 6.27 4.14
N ASP A 150 -6.32 7.39 4.60
CA ASP A 150 -7.02 8.33 5.47
C ASP A 150 -8.27 8.89 4.79
N VAL A 151 -8.19 9.28 3.51
CA VAL A 151 -9.35 9.72 2.72
C VAL A 151 -10.42 8.63 2.65
N ALA A 152 -10.02 7.37 2.46
CA ALA A 152 -10.96 6.27 2.39
C ALA A 152 -11.65 6.00 3.74
N PHE A 153 -10.90 5.99 4.85
CA PHE A 153 -11.46 5.87 6.19
C PHE A 153 -12.42 7.01 6.50
N GLN A 154 -12.01 8.27 6.25
CA GLN A 154 -12.85 9.45 6.48
C GLN A 154 -14.18 9.37 5.72
N LYS A 155 -14.17 8.91 4.46
CA LYS A 155 -15.40 8.76 3.68
C LYS A 155 -16.35 7.72 4.29
N ILE A 156 -15.81 6.59 4.75
CA ILE A 156 -16.63 5.53 5.38
C ILE A 156 -17.18 6.02 6.73
N GLU A 157 -16.35 6.69 7.53
CA GLU A 157 -16.74 7.26 8.83
C GLU A 157 -17.79 8.36 8.67
N GLN A 158 -17.68 9.19 7.64
CA GLN A 158 -18.66 10.22 7.31
C GLN A 158 -20.04 9.59 7.03
N VAL A 159 -20.10 8.50 6.27
CA VAL A 159 -21.37 7.78 6.00
C VAL A 159 -22.00 7.27 7.29
N ILE A 160 -21.20 6.68 8.19
CA ILE A 160 -21.68 6.22 9.50
C ILE A 160 -22.21 7.40 10.32
N HIS A 161 -21.50 8.52 10.33
CA HIS A 161 -21.89 9.72 11.08
C HIS A 161 -23.21 10.31 10.54
N GLU A 162 -23.31 10.53 9.23
CA GLU A 162 -24.51 11.06 8.58
C GLU A 162 -25.72 10.15 8.78
N PHE A 163 -25.52 8.82 8.72
CA PHE A 163 -26.57 7.84 9.01
C PHE A 163 -27.09 7.97 10.45
N LYS A 164 -26.18 8.05 11.43
CA LYS A 164 -26.53 8.23 12.85
C LYS A 164 -27.26 9.55 13.10
N GLU A 165 -26.79 10.66 12.52
CA GLU A 165 -27.44 11.97 12.64
C GLU A 165 -28.83 11.97 12.01
N THR A 166 -28.99 11.39 10.81
CA THR A 166 -30.29 11.28 10.13
C THR A 166 -31.28 10.48 10.96
N LEU A 167 -30.82 9.41 11.62
CA LEU A 167 -31.63 8.71 12.59
C LEU A 167 -32.04 9.67 13.69
N LEU A 168 -31.13 10.34 14.40
CA LEU A 168 -31.45 11.22 15.54
C LEU A 168 -32.35 12.42 15.17
N ASP A 169 -32.07 13.13 14.07
CA ASP A 169 -32.74 14.38 13.67
C ASP A 169 -34.21 14.22 13.25
N GLY A 170 -34.64 13.01 12.88
CA GLY A 170 -36.04 12.69 12.57
C GLY A 170 -37.05 12.96 13.71
N GLU A 171 -36.59 13.36 14.91
CA GLU A 171 -37.43 13.85 16.00
C GLU A 171 -38.11 15.21 15.70
N LYS A 172 -37.67 15.95 14.68
CA LYS A 172 -38.24 17.27 14.31
C LYS A 172 -39.43 17.20 13.36
N GLN A 173 -39.72 16.05 12.73
CA GLN A 173 -40.88 15.88 11.86
C GLN A 173 -42.08 15.36 12.65
N LYS A 174 -43.22 16.06 12.55
CA LYS A 174 -44.52 15.77 13.21
C LYS A 174 -45.10 14.36 12.98
N ASP A 175 -44.46 13.53 12.19
CA ASP A 175 -44.89 12.17 11.83
C ASP A 175 -44.36 11.08 12.79
N SER A 176 -43.48 11.43 13.74
CA SER A 176 -42.86 10.50 14.71
C SER A 176 -43.75 10.13 15.91
N THR A 177 -45.07 10.27 15.80
CA THR A 177 -45.97 10.23 16.97
C THR A 177 -46.25 8.84 17.54
N LEU A 178 -45.84 7.77 16.85
CA LEU A 178 -46.05 6.39 17.29
C LEU A 178 -44.83 5.88 18.08
N PRO A 179 -45.00 5.46 19.35
CA PRO A 179 -43.92 4.92 20.18
C PRO A 179 -43.10 3.82 19.51
N GLU A 180 -43.75 2.99 18.70
CA GLU A 180 -43.12 1.88 17.99
C GLU A 180 -42.11 2.37 16.94
N GLN A 181 -42.38 3.49 16.26
CA GLN A 181 -41.45 4.07 15.28
C GLN A 181 -40.18 4.61 15.94
N LYS A 182 -40.33 5.23 17.12
CA LYS A 182 -39.18 5.66 17.93
C LYS A 182 -38.35 4.45 18.36
N MET A 183 -39.00 3.36 18.79
CA MET A 183 -38.31 2.13 19.19
C MET A 183 -37.43 1.58 18.06
N VAL A 184 -37.96 1.38 16.85
CA VAL A 184 -37.13 0.85 15.75
C VAL A 184 -36.00 1.79 15.36
N LYS A 185 -36.22 3.11 15.35
CA LYS A 185 -35.14 4.08 15.13
C LYS A 185 -33.99 3.89 16.12
N TYR A 186 -34.27 3.74 17.42
CA TYR A 186 -33.23 3.47 18.41
C TYR A 186 -32.59 2.09 18.27
N MET A 187 -33.33 1.07 17.82
CA MET A 187 -32.77 -0.25 17.52
C MET A 187 -31.80 -0.20 16.35
N VAL A 188 -32.17 0.48 15.25
CA VAL A 188 -31.29 0.69 14.09
C VAL A 188 -30.07 1.54 14.50
N PHE A 189 -30.26 2.57 15.32
CA PHE A 189 -29.16 3.35 15.87
C PHE A 189 -28.21 2.47 16.71
N GLY A 190 -28.75 1.66 17.62
CA GLY A 190 -27.96 0.70 18.42
C GLY A 190 -27.21 -0.29 17.55
N HIS A 191 -27.85 -0.82 16.49
CA HIS A 191 -27.19 -1.66 15.50
C HIS A 191 -26.03 -0.93 14.81
N ALA A 192 -26.21 0.33 14.40
CA ALA A 192 -25.14 1.14 13.80
C ALA A 192 -23.98 1.40 14.77
N ILE A 193 -24.24 1.55 16.08
CA ILE A 193 -23.20 1.65 17.10
C ILE A 193 -22.39 0.36 17.19
N PHE A 194 -23.05 -0.80 17.30
CA PHE A 194 -22.36 -2.10 17.31
C PHE A 194 -21.54 -2.33 16.03
N TYR A 195 -22.08 -1.93 14.87
CA TYR A 195 -21.38 -2.00 13.60
C TYR A 195 -20.12 -1.14 13.58
N SER A 196 -20.21 0.11 14.09
CA SER A 196 -19.07 1.03 14.19
C SER A 196 -17.99 0.48 15.12
N GLN A 197 -18.40 -0.16 16.21
CA GLN A 197 -17.49 -0.78 17.17
C GLN A 197 -16.76 -1.99 16.56
N ASP A 198 -17.47 -2.87 15.86
CA ASP A 198 -16.88 -4.06 15.21
C ASP A 198 -15.92 -3.67 14.08
N LEU A 199 -16.21 -2.59 13.37
CA LEU A 199 -15.34 -2.05 12.33
C LEU A 199 -14.18 -1.20 12.88
N GLU A 200 -14.17 -0.91 14.20
CA GLU A 200 -13.23 0.01 14.86
C GLU A 200 -13.19 1.38 14.15
N LEU A 201 -14.37 1.99 13.93
CA LEU A 201 -14.54 3.25 13.21
C LEU A 201 -15.13 4.36 14.08
N GLY A 202 -14.88 5.62 13.71
CA GLY A 202 -15.44 6.79 14.38
C GLY A 202 -14.93 6.89 15.83
N GLU A 203 -15.84 6.93 16.80
CA GLU A 203 -15.50 6.99 18.23
C GLU A 203 -14.77 5.74 18.75
N PHE A 204 -14.83 4.63 18.01
CA PHE A 204 -14.14 3.37 18.33
C PHE A 204 -12.82 3.21 17.57
N SER A 205 -12.45 4.19 16.73
CA SER A 205 -11.20 4.14 15.97
C SER A 205 -9.98 4.26 16.88
N ARG A 206 -8.95 3.48 16.55
CA ARG A 206 -7.61 3.68 17.13
C ARG A 206 -6.91 4.80 16.35
N PRO A 207 -5.91 5.48 16.95
CA PRO A 207 -5.10 6.45 16.24
C PRO A 207 -4.58 5.87 14.91
N ASN A 208 -4.73 6.63 13.83
CA ASN A 208 -4.34 6.24 12.47
C ASN A 208 -4.93 4.90 11.98
N HIS A 209 -6.13 4.55 12.49
CA HIS A 209 -6.86 3.32 12.18
C HIS A 209 -6.04 2.04 12.38
N ALA A 210 -5.13 2.07 13.37
CA ALA A 210 -4.26 0.93 13.69
C ALA A 210 -5.07 -0.34 13.99
N GLY A 211 -4.72 -1.44 13.33
CA GLY A 211 -5.43 -2.72 13.37
C GLY A 211 -6.47 -2.92 12.26
N SER A 212 -6.76 -1.90 11.45
CA SER A 212 -7.75 -1.95 10.38
C SER A 212 -7.16 -1.60 9.02
N SER A 213 -7.70 -2.21 7.97
CA SER A 213 -7.32 -1.95 6.58
C SER A 213 -8.58 -1.79 5.72
N ILE A 214 -8.47 -1.07 4.61
CA ILE A 214 -9.60 -0.88 3.68
C ILE A 214 -10.09 -2.22 3.15
N ARG A 215 -9.16 -3.15 2.91
CA ARG A 215 -9.49 -4.53 2.54
C ARG A 215 -10.27 -5.26 3.63
N LEU A 216 -9.87 -5.12 4.90
CA LEU A 216 -10.57 -5.72 6.03
C LEU A 216 -11.97 -5.12 6.18
N LEU A 217 -12.11 -3.80 6.07
CA LEU A 217 -13.41 -3.11 6.11
C LEU A 217 -14.33 -3.61 5.00
N ARG A 218 -13.85 -3.67 3.75
CA ARG A 218 -14.62 -4.21 2.62
C ARG A 218 -15.13 -5.63 2.91
N SER A 219 -14.26 -6.48 3.44
CA SER A 219 -14.63 -7.85 3.84
C SER A 219 -15.68 -7.87 4.95
N ARG A 220 -15.46 -7.16 6.06
CA ARG A 220 -16.38 -7.13 7.21
C ARG A 220 -17.75 -6.54 6.87
N ILE A 221 -17.79 -5.43 6.12
CA ILE A 221 -19.03 -4.81 5.66
C ILE A 221 -19.82 -5.78 4.76
N SER A 222 -19.14 -6.58 3.95
CA SER A 222 -19.79 -7.59 3.10
C SER A 222 -20.39 -8.76 3.90
N LEU A 223 -19.86 -9.10 5.07
CA LEU A 223 -20.28 -10.27 5.86
C LEU A 223 -21.37 -9.96 6.88
N PHE A 224 -21.45 -8.72 7.32
CA PHE A 224 -22.25 -8.37 8.48
C PHE A 224 -23.75 -8.29 8.11
N GLN A 225 -24.60 -8.70 9.06
CA GLN A 225 -26.04 -8.84 8.81
C GLN A 225 -26.70 -7.47 8.69
N SER A 226 -27.57 -7.30 7.70
CA SER A 226 -28.42 -6.11 7.64
C SER A 226 -29.54 -6.24 8.69
N VAL A 227 -30.13 -5.12 9.09
CA VAL A 227 -31.38 -5.05 9.88
C VAL A 227 -32.63 -5.43 9.05
N GLU A 228 -32.43 -6.22 7.99
CA GLU A 228 -33.48 -6.75 7.13
C GLU A 228 -34.49 -7.57 7.96
N GLY A 229 -35.78 -7.34 7.71
CA GLY A 229 -36.85 -8.13 8.32
C GLY A 229 -37.37 -7.63 9.66
N PHE A 230 -36.79 -6.57 10.26
CA PHE A 230 -37.43 -5.88 11.37
C PHE A 230 -38.76 -5.28 10.89
N ASN A 231 -39.87 -5.81 11.44
CA ASN A 231 -41.23 -5.43 11.07
C ASN A 231 -42.00 -4.94 12.28
N ILE A 232 -42.59 -3.75 12.18
CA ILE A 232 -43.54 -3.23 13.18
C ILE A 232 -44.93 -3.26 12.57
N GLN A 233 -45.82 -3.98 13.23
CA GLN A 233 -47.26 -3.84 13.06
C GLN A 233 -47.74 -2.63 13.87
N SER A 234 -48.14 -1.56 13.18
CA SER A 234 -48.86 -0.48 13.86
C SER A 234 -50.27 -0.93 14.23
N SER A 235 -50.80 -0.48 15.37
CA SER A 235 -52.21 -0.68 15.76
C SER A 235 -53.22 -0.17 14.72
N LYS A 236 -52.79 0.69 13.79
CA LYS A 236 -53.58 1.18 12.64
C LYS A 236 -53.47 0.31 11.38
N GLY A 237 -52.83 -0.86 11.45
CA GLY A 237 -52.74 -1.83 10.34
C GLY A 237 -51.68 -1.53 9.29
N THR A 238 -50.90 -0.46 9.40
CA THR A 238 -49.74 -0.22 8.53
C THR A 238 -48.55 -1.05 9.01
N ASN A 239 -48.16 -2.06 8.21
CA ASN A 239 -46.90 -2.80 8.39
C ASN A 239 -45.76 -1.91 7.88
N ARG A 240 -44.83 -1.51 8.76
CA ARG A 240 -43.58 -0.86 8.33
C ARG A 240 -42.42 -1.80 8.64
N HIS A 241 -41.68 -2.14 7.60
CA HIS A 241 -40.49 -2.99 7.69
C HIS A 241 -39.25 -2.19 7.26
N VAL A 242 -38.10 -2.57 7.80
CA VAL A 242 -36.82 -2.06 7.29
C VAL A 242 -36.55 -2.74 5.95
N ALA A 243 -36.67 -1.96 4.88
CA ALA A 243 -36.39 -2.44 3.52
C ALA A 243 -34.88 -2.47 3.27
N ILE A 244 -34.41 -3.53 2.61
CA ILE A 244 -33.03 -3.63 2.10
C ILE A 244 -32.76 -2.44 1.18
N GLY A 245 -31.63 -1.76 1.38
CA GLY A 245 -31.26 -0.56 0.62
C GLY A 245 -32.15 0.66 0.88
N GLY A 246 -33.04 0.60 1.88
CA GLY A 246 -33.78 1.74 2.38
C GLY A 246 -32.91 2.64 3.27
N SER A 247 -33.45 3.78 3.68
CA SER A 247 -32.74 4.80 4.50
C SER A 247 -32.29 4.33 5.89
N TRP A 248 -32.65 3.11 6.30
CA TRP A 248 -32.29 2.52 7.60
C TRP A 248 -31.37 1.29 7.43
N ASP A 249 -30.83 1.04 6.24
CA ASP A 249 -29.91 -0.06 5.94
C ASP A 249 -28.47 0.43 5.77
N LEU A 250 -27.79 0.59 6.91
CA LEU A 250 -26.39 1.05 6.96
C LEU A 250 -25.45 0.17 6.13
N ARG A 251 -25.70 -1.15 6.04
CA ARG A 251 -24.83 -2.06 5.29
C ARG A 251 -24.78 -1.67 3.82
N THR A 252 -25.95 -1.46 3.21
CA THR A 252 -26.04 -1.10 1.78
C THR A 252 -25.43 0.27 1.52
N GLU A 253 -25.60 1.24 2.44
CA GLU A 253 -24.95 2.55 2.33
C GLU A 253 -23.42 2.45 2.41
N LEU A 254 -22.88 1.63 3.31
CA LEU A 254 -21.43 1.41 3.41
C LEU A 254 -20.88 0.64 2.21
N GLN A 255 -21.62 -0.32 1.67
CA GLN A 255 -21.25 -1.01 0.42
C GLN A 255 -21.19 -0.04 -0.77
N LYS A 256 -22.14 0.90 -0.84
CA LYS A 256 -22.10 1.97 -1.82
C LYS A 256 -20.89 2.87 -1.59
N ALA A 257 -20.61 3.28 -0.36
CA ALA A 257 -19.44 4.10 -0.04
C ALA A 257 -18.12 3.42 -0.46
N ILE A 258 -17.97 2.11 -0.21
CA ILE A 258 -16.83 1.31 -0.67
C ILE A 258 -16.77 1.28 -2.20
N SER A 259 -17.89 1.09 -2.88
CA SER A 259 -17.94 1.08 -4.34
C SER A 259 -17.53 2.44 -4.92
N ASP A 260 -17.97 3.52 -4.30
CA ASP A 260 -17.65 4.90 -4.67
C ASP A 260 -16.19 5.26 -4.38
N LEU A 261 -15.44 4.47 -3.61
CA LEU A 261 -13.99 4.63 -3.47
C LEU A 261 -13.23 4.19 -4.72
N LYS A 262 -13.86 3.38 -5.59
CA LYS A 262 -13.25 2.83 -6.81
C LYS A 262 -11.87 2.23 -6.56
N ILE A 263 -11.80 1.34 -5.57
CA ILE A 263 -10.55 0.72 -5.09
C ILE A 263 -9.78 0.04 -6.22
N ASP A 264 -10.47 -0.46 -7.26
CA ASP A 264 -9.82 -1.09 -8.41
C ASP A 264 -9.00 -0.12 -9.28
N GLU A 265 -9.29 1.18 -9.20
CA GLU A 265 -8.57 2.25 -9.89
C GLU A 265 -7.39 2.81 -9.06
N TRP A 266 -7.22 2.35 -7.81
CA TRP A 266 -6.15 2.79 -6.91
C TRP A 266 -4.75 2.37 -7.40
N GLY A 267 -3.74 2.81 -6.66
CA GLY A 267 -2.33 2.72 -7.02
C GLY A 267 -1.79 4.08 -7.44
N LEU A 268 -0.53 4.32 -7.08
CA LEU A 268 0.16 5.56 -7.38
C LEU A 268 0.62 5.56 -8.84
N ASP A 269 0.45 6.69 -9.52
CA ASP A 269 1.06 6.90 -10.82
C ASP A 269 2.57 7.13 -10.65
N TYR A 270 3.38 6.40 -11.41
CA TYR A 270 4.83 6.55 -11.36
C TYR A 270 5.29 7.97 -11.68
N ASP A 271 4.65 8.63 -12.66
CA ASP A 271 5.14 9.90 -13.18
C ASP A 271 5.05 11.05 -12.15
N ASP A 272 4.17 10.92 -11.15
CA ASP A 272 4.03 11.84 -10.02
C ASP A 272 5.17 11.71 -9.00
N PHE A 273 5.85 10.57 -8.96
CA PHE A 273 6.91 10.23 -7.99
C PHE A 273 8.25 9.90 -8.65
N LYS A 274 8.40 10.23 -9.94
CA LYS A 274 9.65 9.96 -10.68
C LYS A 274 10.84 10.61 -9.98
N GLN A 275 11.95 9.89 -9.93
CA GLN A 275 13.22 10.46 -9.49
C GLN A 275 13.61 11.58 -10.46
N SER A 276 13.94 12.76 -9.94
CA SER A 276 14.60 13.80 -10.72
C SER A 276 16.06 13.36 -10.94
N PHE A 277 16.27 12.42 -11.85
CA PHE A 277 17.61 12.23 -12.38
C PHE A 277 17.95 13.55 -13.07
N ALA A 278 18.95 14.27 -12.56
CA ALA A 278 19.62 15.27 -13.36
C ALA A 278 20.14 14.51 -14.59
N ASP A 279 19.45 14.65 -15.72
CA ASP A 279 19.95 14.18 -17.00
C ASP A 279 21.36 14.75 -17.12
N GLY A 280 22.36 13.87 -17.06
CA GLY A 280 23.75 14.18 -17.30
C GLY A 280 23.94 14.56 -18.77
N ARG A 281 23.38 15.69 -19.19
CA ARG A 281 23.88 16.50 -20.29
C ARG A 281 24.46 17.75 -19.66
N SER A 282 25.68 17.64 -19.14
CA SER A 282 26.57 18.79 -19.18
C SER A 282 27.06 18.88 -20.63
N ASP A 283 26.35 19.67 -21.44
CA ASP A 283 26.99 20.31 -22.58
C ASP A 283 28.08 21.23 -22.04
N ALA A 284 29.33 20.78 -22.14
CA ALA A 284 30.54 21.59 -22.05
C ALA A 284 31.65 20.92 -22.86
#